data_AF-I0IC45-F1
#
_entry.id   AF-I0IC45-F1
#
_cell.length_a   1.000
_cell.length_b   1.000
_cell.length_c   1.000
_cell.angle_alpha   90.00
_cell.angle_beta   90.00
_cell.angle_gamma   90.00
#
_symmetry.space_group_name_H-M   'P 1'
#
loop_
_entity.id
_entity.type
_entity.pdbx_description
1 polymer ?
#
loop_
_entity_poly.entity_id
_entity_poly.type
_entity_poly.pdbx_seq_one_letter_code
_entity_poly.pdbx_strand_id
1 'polypeptide(L)'
;MSSLLFQTAARLILPLSLVFAAYMMLKGHNAPGGGFIGGLTAAVALIVYAMACGREALLRLIPVHPRTLIAAGLLLAAVTGALPLLWGNPMLTSTVIDAFPIVWGQSIHFVSVFFFDTGVVLVVIGASTGLIQRLGEQIEDGEEPIAGATGVEPAPATAPPLGREEA
;
A
#
# COMPACT_ATOMS: atom_id res chain seq x y z
N MET A 1 16.18 -14.00 3.40
CA MET A 1 15.50 -15.17 3.97
C MET A 1 14.20 -14.72 4.63
N SER A 2 13.04 -15.08 4.08
CA SER A 2 11.74 -14.78 4.70
C SER A 2 11.42 -15.85 5.74
N SER A 3 11.40 -15.48 7.02
CA SER A 3 10.93 -16.36 8.09
C SER A 3 9.46 -16.73 7.86
N LEU A 4 9.15 -18.03 7.83
CA LEU A 4 7.76 -18.52 7.70
C LEU A 4 6.86 -17.97 8.81
N LEU A 5 7.41 -17.79 10.01
CA LEU A 5 6.70 -17.22 11.14
C LEU A 5 6.34 -15.75 10.89
N PHE A 6 7.28 -14.95 10.37
CA PHE A 6 7.03 -13.54 10.05
C PHE A 6 5.98 -13.38 8.94
N GLN A 7 6.07 -14.19 7.88
CA GLN A 7 5.10 -14.15 6.78
C GLN A 7 3.69 -14.55 7.24
N THR A 8 3.59 -15.58 8.09
CA THR A 8 2.31 -16.04 8.65
C THR A 8 1.71 -14.98 9.57
N ALA A 9 2.52 -14.39 10.47
CA ALA A 9 2.07 -13.34 11.37
C ALA A 9 1.60 -12.09 10.61
N ALA A 10 2.35 -11.63 9.60
CA ALA A 10 1.99 -10.46 8.81
C ALA A 10 0.66 -10.63 8.05
N ARG A 11 0.39 -11.84 7.52
CA ARG A 11 -0.89 -12.16 6.86
C ARG A 11 -2.08 -12.12 7.82
N LEU A 12 -1.87 -12.42 9.10
CA LEU A 12 -2.92 -12.36 10.13
C LEU A 12 -3.10 -10.95 10.69
N ILE A 13 -2.00 -10.23 10.91
CA ILE A 13 -2.00 -8.86 11.47
C ILE A 13 -2.67 -7.90 10.50
N LEU A 14 -2.40 -8.01 9.19
CA LEU A 14 -2.92 -7.09 8.18
C LEU A 14 -4.46 -6.90 8.27
N PRO A 15 -5.30 -7.93 8.13
CA PRO A 15 -6.76 -7.74 8.17
C PRO A 15 -7.23 -7.20 9.53
N LEU A 16 -6.61 -7.63 10.64
CA LEU A 16 -6.97 -7.15 11.98
C LEU A 16 -6.67 -5.65 12.13
N SER A 17 -5.50 -5.21 11.65
CA SER A 17 -5.11 -3.80 11.65
C SER A 17 -5.98 -2.96 10.72
N LEU A 18 -6.43 -3.50 9.57
CA LEU A 18 -7.36 -2.81 8.68
C LEU A 18 -8.74 -2.62 9.31
N VAL A 19 -9.26 -3.64 10.01
CA VAL A 19 -10.49 -3.52 10.80
C VAL A 19 -10.33 -2.47 11.91
N PHE A 20 -9.21 -2.48 12.61
CA PHE A 20 -8.92 -1.49 13.63
C PHE A 20 -8.77 -0.07 13.07
N ALA A 21 -8.13 0.08 11.90
CA ALA A 21 -8.03 1.35 11.19
C ALA A 21 -9.41 1.89 10.79
N ALA A 22 -10.30 1.03 10.28
CA ALA A 22 -11.68 1.39 9.96
C ALA A 22 -12.47 1.79 11.21
N TYR A 23 -12.30 1.06 12.32
CA TYR A 23 -12.88 1.44 13.61
C TYR A 23 -12.40 2.82 14.08
N MET A 24 -11.10 3.10 14.00
CA MET A 24 -10.54 4.40 14.38
C MET A 24 -11.08 5.54 13.51
N MET A 25 -11.28 5.30 12.21
CA MET A 25 -11.90 6.25 11.30
C MET A 25 -13.36 6.55 11.68
N LEU A 26 -14.15 5.51 11.95
CA LEU A 26 -15.56 5.64 12.34
C LEU A 26 -15.75 6.26 13.73
N LYS A 27 -14.81 6.03 14.64
CA LYS A 27 -14.84 6.56 16.01
C LYS A 27 -14.51 8.05 16.08
N GLY A 28 -13.84 8.61 15.06
CA GLY A 28 -13.28 9.96 15.06
C GLY A 28 -14.28 11.09 15.35
N HIS A 29 -15.57 10.86 15.12
CA HIS A 29 -16.63 11.84 15.39
C HIS A 29 -16.99 11.98 16.87
N ASN A 30 -16.76 10.94 17.68
CA ASN A 30 -17.26 10.87 19.05
C ASN A 30 -16.15 10.79 20.11
N ALA A 31 -14.94 10.41 19.71
CA ALA A 31 -13.80 10.20 20.60
C ALA A 31 -12.48 10.36 19.83
N PRO A 32 -11.31 10.43 20.51
CA PRO A 32 -10.02 10.48 19.84
C PRO A 32 -9.86 9.36 18.79
N GLY A 33 -9.56 9.76 17.55
CA GLY A 33 -9.58 8.90 16.37
C GLY A 33 -9.52 9.71 15.08
N GLY A 34 -10.14 9.21 14.01
CA GLY A 34 -10.30 9.89 12.73
C GLY A 34 -9.44 9.34 11.60
N GLY A 35 -9.56 9.97 10.43
CA GLY A 35 -8.95 9.52 9.18
C GLY A 35 -7.42 9.44 9.22
N PHE A 36 -6.74 10.36 9.90
CA PHE A 36 -5.27 10.34 9.94
C PHE A 36 -4.70 9.14 10.70
N ILE A 37 -5.19 8.88 11.92
CA ILE A 37 -4.73 7.75 12.75
C ILE A 37 -5.16 6.41 12.11
N GLY A 38 -6.37 6.34 11.54
CA GLY A 38 -6.81 5.18 10.79
C GLY A 38 -5.90 4.91 9.58
N GLY A 39 -5.57 5.96 8.82
CA GLY A 39 -4.65 5.89 7.68
C GLY A 39 -3.25 5.43 8.08
N LEU A 40 -2.67 5.97 9.16
CA LEU A 40 -1.36 5.55 9.66
C LEU A 40 -1.36 4.09 10.13
N THR A 41 -2.42 3.68 10.82
CA THR A 41 -2.59 2.28 11.25
C THR A 41 -2.61 1.33 10.06
N ALA A 42 -3.40 1.66 9.03
CA ALA A 42 -3.45 0.88 7.79
C ALA A 42 -2.09 0.90 7.06
N ALA A 43 -1.43 2.05 6.98
CA ALA A 43 -0.12 2.19 6.36
C ALA A 43 0.94 1.30 7.03
N VAL A 44 1.03 1.30 8.36
CA VAL A 44 1.97 0.45 9.10
C VAL A 44 1.68 -1.03 8.82
N ALA A 45 0.42 -1.45 8.82
CA ALA A 45 0.05 -2.83 8.51
C ALA A 45 0.45 -3.24 7.08
N LEU A 46 0.24 -2.34 6.11
CA LEU A 46 0.64 -2.55 4.72
C LEU A 46 2.16 -2.62 4.55
N ILE A 47 2.90 -1.78 5.28
CA ILE A 47 4.38 -1.80 5.28
C ILE A 47 4.89 -3.14 5.83
N VAL A 48 4.37 -3.58 6.98
CA VAL A 48 4.73 -4.87 7.58
C VAL A 48 4.40 -6.02 6.63
N TYR A 49 3.24 -5.98 5.98
CA TYR A 49 2.84 -6.96 4.98
C TYR A 49 3.78 -6.97 3.77
N ALA A 50 4.16 -5.79 3.25
CA ALA A 50 5.08 -5.66 2.13
C ALA A 50 6.49 -6.18 2.47
N MET A 51 6.99 -5.90 3.67
CA MET A 51 8.27 -6.44 4.15
C MET A 51 8.25 -7.97 4.27
N ALA A 52 7.11 -8.56 4.65
CA ALA A 52 6.99 -9.99 4.87
C ALA A 52 6.67 -10.81 3.60
N CYS A 53 5.89 -10.24 2.68
CA CYS A 53 5.36 -10.92 1.50
C CYS A 53 5.95 -10.40 0.18
N GLY A 54 6.71 -9.30 0.20
CA GLY A 54 7.32 -8.68 -0.97
C GLY A 54 6.41 -7.66 -1.68
N ARG A 55 7.01 -6.95 -2.64
CA ARG A 55 6.37 -5.87 -3.42
C ARG A 55 5.19 -6.38 -4.26
N GLU A 56 5.35 -7.49 -4.97
CA GLU A 56 4.30 -8.11 -5.78
C GLU A 56 3.03 -8.44 -4.97
N ALA A 57 3.20 -8.91 -3.73
CA ALA A 57 2.06 -9.22 -2.87
C ALA A 57 1.29 -7.95 -2.48
N LEU A 58 2.00 -6.85 -2.18
CA LEU A 58 1.38 -5.56 -1.91
C LEU A 58 0.64 -5.01 -3.14
N LEU A 59 1.22 -5.12 -4.34
CA LEU A 59 0.59 -4.66 -5.58
C LEU A 59 -0.67 -5.45 -5.94
N ARG A 60 -0.72 -6.75 -5.59
CA ARG A 60 -1.95 -7.55 -5.71
C ARG A 60 -3.04 -7.10 -4.74
N LEU A 61 -2.65 -6.65 -3.55
CA LEU A 61 -3.57 -6.16 -2.53
C LEU A 61 -4.10 -4.76 -2.87
N ILE A 62 -3.24 -3.87 -3.36
CA ILE A 62 -3.58 -2.51 -3.76
C ILE A 62 -3.17 -2.34 -5.24
N PRO A 63 -4.04 -2.72 -6.18
CA PRO A 63 -3.75 -2.65 -7.62
C PRO A 63 -3.85 -1.22 -8.18
N VAL A 64 -3.81 -0.20 -7.32
CA VAL A 64 -3.95 1.21 -7.67
C VAL A 64 -2.62 1.92 -7.45
N HIS A 65 -2.23 2.76 -8.40
CA HIS A 65 -0.97 3.48 -8.30
C HIS A 65 -1.02 4.46 -7.10
N PRO A 66 0.05 4.56 -6.27
CA PRO A 66 0.05 5.41 -5.07
C PRO A 66 -0.32 6.87 -5.34
N ARG A 67 0.13 7.42 -6.49
CA ARG A 67 -0.22 8.79 -6.92
C ARG A 67 -1.71 8.98 -7.13
N THR A 68 -2.40 7.96 -7.65
CA THR A 68 -3.84 8.00 -7.88
C THR A 68 -4.61 8.04 -6.56
N LEU A 69 -4.17 7.26 -5.56
CA LEU A 69 -4.75 7.32 -4.21
C LEU A 69 -4.57 8.71 -3.58
N ILE A 70 -3.38 9.29 -3.70
CA ILE A 70 -3.09 10.65 -3.19
C ILE A 70 -3.98 11.68 -3.89
N ALA A 71 -4.04 11.66 -5.23
CA ALA A 71 -4.82 12.61 -6.00
C ALA A 71 -6.32 12.49 -5.69
N ALA A 72 -6.85 11.26 -5.63
CA ALA A 72 -8.25 11.01 -5.29
C ALA A 72 -8.58 11.46 -3.86
N GLY A 73 -7.68 11.17 -2.91
CA GLY A 73 -7.84 11.57 -1.52
C GLY A 73 -7.82 13.08 -1.32
N LEU A 74 -6.86 13.77 -1.95
CA LEU A 74 -6.76 15.23 -1.94
C LEU A 74 -7.99 15.87 -2.57
N LEU A 75 -8.44 15.35 -3.72
CA LEU A 75 -9.64 15.86 -4.38
C LEU A 75 -10.88 15.68 -3.52
N LEU A 76 -11.05 14.51 -2.91
CA LEU A 76 -12.18 14.23 -2.01
C LEU A 76 -12.17 15.16 -0.78
N ALA A 77 -11.00 15.34 -0.15
CA ALA A 77 -10.85 16.23 1.00
C ALA A 77 -11.11 17.70 0.62
N ALA A 78 -10.57 18.16 -0.52
CA ALA A 78 -10.75 19.52 -1.02
C ALA A 78 -12.22 19.79 -1.36
N VAL A 79 -12.87 18.90 -2.10
CA VAL A 79 -14.29 19.02 -2.45
C VAL A 79 -15.14 19.04 -1.17
N THR A 80 -14.95 18.08 -0.27
CA THR A 80 -15.72 18.01 0.98
C THR A 80 -15.53 19.26 1.85
N GLY A 81 -14.30 19.77 1.94
CA GLY A 81 -13.98 20.97 2.72
C GLY A 81 -14.45 22.27 2.09
N ALA A 82 -14.52 22.35 0.77
CA ALA A 82 -15.01 23.52 0.03
C ALA A 82 -16.53 23.52 -0.15
N LEU A 83 -17.19 22.36 -0.09
CA LEU A 83 -18.63 22.21 -0.32
C LEU A 83 -19.51 23.18 0.51
N PRO A 84 -19.22 23.46 1.79
CA PRO A 84 -20.03 24.38 2.59
C PRO A 84 -20.05 25.83 2.06
N LEU A 85 -19.03 26.24 1.30
CA LEU A 85 -18.96 27.59 0.70
C LEU A 85 -20.13 27.85 -0.26
N LEU A 86 -20.64 26.82 -0.93
CA LEU A 86 -21.78 26.95 -1.85
C LEU A 86 -23.07 27.37 -1.15
N TRP A 87 -23.16 27.15 0.17
CA TRP A 87 -24.27 27.59 1.02
C TRP A 87 -23.93 28.81 1.88
N GLY A 88 -22.81 29.50 1.61
CA GLY A 88 -22.39 30.68 2.37
C GLY A 88 -21.79 30.37 3.75
N ASN A 89 -21.54 29.11 4.06
CA ASN A 89 -20.86 28.71 5.30
C ASN A 89 -19.33 28.78 5.14
N PRO A 90 -18.58 28.95 6.24
CA PRO A 90 -17.12 28.86 6.21
C PRO A 90 -16.62 27.51 5.67
N MET A 91 -15.41 27.47 5.09
CA MET A 91 -14.77 26.21 4.70
C MET A 91 -14.65 25.25 5.88
N LEU A 92 -14.65 23.95 5.60
CA LEU A 92 -14.56 22.86 6.59
C LEU A 92 -15.72 22.84 7.61
N THR A 93 -16.80 23.59 7.36
CA THR A 93 -18.02 23.48 8.16
C THR A 93 -18.62 22.10 8.01
N SER A 94 -18.73 21.40 9.13
CA SER A 94 -19.27 20.05 9.18
C SER A 94 -20.80 20.10 9.17
N THR A 95 -21.43 19.44 8.20
CA THR A 95 -22.90 19.36 8.10
C THR A 95 -23.33 17.92 8.34
N VAL A 96 -24.42 17.74 9.09
CA VAL A 96 -25.03 16.42 9.27
C VAL A 96 -25.73 16.05 7.96
N ILE A 97 -25.29 14.95 7.35
CA ILE A 97 -25.90 14.38 6.16
C ILE A 97 -26.82 13.26 6.63
N ASP A 98 -28.11 13.55 6.77
CA ASP A 98 -29.14 12.56 7.07
C ASP A 98 -29.49 11.74 5.80
N ALA A 99 -28.53 11.00 5.23
CA ALA A 99 -28.68 10.37 3.91
C ALA A 99 -28.83 8.84 3.87
N PHE A 100 -29.18 8.16 4.97
CA PHE A 100 -29.43 6.70 4.92
C PHE A 100 -30.80 6.31 5.48
N PRO A 101 -31.47 5.29 4.89
CA PRO A 101 -32.72 4.78 5.43
C PRO A 101 -32.46 4.20 6.82
N ILE A 102 -33.44 4.36 7.71
CA ILE A 102 -33.49 3.72 9.01
C ILE A 102 -33.11 2.24 8.89
N VAL A 103 -31.94 1.87 9.40
CA VAL A 103 -31.53 0.47 9.58
C VAL A 103 -31.74 0.20 11.08
N TRP A 104 -32.68 -0.69 11.42
CA TRP A 104 -33.00 -1.06 12.82
C TRP A 104 -33.55 0.05 13.72
N GLY A 105 -34.24 1.05 13.17
CA GLY A 105 -34.92 2.10 13.95
C GLY A 105 -33.97 3.11 14.62
N GLN A 106 -32.69 3.14 14.24
CA GLN A 106 -31.70 4.09 14.72
C GLN A 106 -31.28 5.01 13.58
N SER A 107 -31.26 6.33 13.81
CA SER A 107 -30.74 7.30 12.85
C SER A 107 -29.21 7.24 12.83
N ILE A 108 -28.65 6.67 11.77
CA ILE A 108 -27.20 6.75 11.56
C ILE A 108 -26.89 8.13 11.00
N HIS A 109 -26.43 9.03 11.87
CA HIS A 109 -26.01 10.37 11.50
C HIS A 109 -24.60 10.32 10.90
N PHE A 110 -24.51 10.33 9.57
CA PHE A 110 -23.23 10.53 8.91
C PHE A 110 -22.95 12.02 8.82
N VAL A 111 -21.80 12.44 9.33
CA VAL A 111 -21.35 13.81 9.24
C VAL A 111 -20.45 13.95 8.01
N SER A 112 -20.54 15.07 7.27
CA SER A 112 -19.70 15.34 6.09
C SER A 112 -18.19 15.15 6.36
N VAL A 113 -17.73 15.33 7.60
CA VAL A 113 -16.38 14.99 8.08
C VAL A 113 -15.94 13.57 7.73
N PHE A 114 -16.84 12.60 7.63
CA PHE A 114 -16.49 11.23 7.23
C PHE A 114 -15.84 11.17 5.84
N PHE A 115 -16.35 11.95 4.88
CA PHE A 115 -15.80 12.00 3.53
C PHE A 115 -14.44 12.71 3.50
N PHE A 116 -14.29 13.76 4.30
CA PHE A 116 -13.01 14.44 4.49
C PHE A 116 -11.96 13.46 5.05
N ASP A 117 -12.28 12.75 6.11
CA ASP A 117 -11.41 11.76 6.74
C ASP A 117 -11.08 10.58 5.81
N THR A 118 -12.04 10.15 5.00
CA THR A 118 -11.80 9.16 3.94
C THR A 118 -10.75 9.67 2.95
N GLY A 119 -10.84 10.94 2.55
CA GLY A 119 -9.83 11.60 1.73
C GLY A 119 -8.45 11.57 2.37
N VAL A 120 -8.36 11.89 3.67
CA VAL A 120 -7.11 11.83 4.45
C VAL A 120 -6.53 10.41 4.48
N VAL A 121 -7.36 9.38 4.74
CA VAL A 121 -6.91 7.96 4.74
C VAL A 121 -6.29 7.57 3.40
N LEU A 122 -6.93 7.93 2.29
CA LEU A 122 -6.43 7.65 0.94
C LEU A 122 -5.07 8.31 0.69
N VAL A 123 -4.90 9.57 1.11
CA VAL A 123 -3.61 10.28 1.01
C VAL A 123 -2.54 9.59 1.84
N VAL A 124 -2.84 9.22 3.09
CA VAL A 124 -1.86 8.57 3.97
C VAL A 124 -1.44 7.21 3.41
N ILE A 125 -2.39 6.36 3.02
CA ILE A 125 -2.10 5.05 2.43
C ILE A 125 -1.29 5.22 1.13
N GLY A 126 -1.70 6.13 0.24
CA GLY A 126 -0.99 6.41 -1.00
C GLY A 126 0.42 6.94 -0.77
N ALA A 127 0.61 7.88 0.15
CA ALA A 127 1.94 8.41 0.48
C ALA A 127 2.86 7.34 1.06
N SER A 128 2.38 6.55 2.02
CA SER A 128 3.18 5.51 2.67
C SER A 128 3.54 4.37 1.72
N THR A 129 2.57 3.87 0.94
CA THR A 129 2.82 2.81 -0.06
C THR A 129 3.74 3.30 -1.19
N GLY A 130 3.58 4.56 -1.63
CA GLY A 130 4.47 5.17 -2.61
C GLY A 130 5.90 5.34 -2.09
N LEU A 131 6.06 5.73 -0.82
CA LEU A 131 7.37 5.87 -0.20
C LEU A 131 8.12 4.53 -0.15
N ILE A 132 7.48 3.46 0.33
CA ILE A 132 8.14 2.14 0.40
C ILE A 132 8.47 1.57 -0.98
N GLN A 133 7.63 1.80 -2.00
CA GLN A 133 7.91 1.34 -3.36
C GLN A 133 9.14 2.06 -3.93
N ARG A 134 9.22 3.39 -3.74
CA ARG A 134 10.36 4.21 -4.16
C ARG A 134 11.65 3.81 -3.45
N LEU A 135 11.59 3.55 -2.15
CA LEU A 135 12.74 3.11 -1.37
C LEU A 135 13.18 1.70 -1.79
N GLY A 136 12.24 0.80 -2.07
CA GLY A 136 12.56 -0.53 -2.59
C GLY A 136 13.28 -0.48 -3.94
N GLU A 137 12.82 0.38 -4.85
CA GLU A 137 13.44 0.57 -6.17
C GLU A 137 14.88 1.14 -6.10
N GLN A 138 15.21 1.93 -5.07
CA GLN A 138 16.56 2.49 -4.81
C GLN A 138 17.51 1.56 -4.06
N ILE A 139 17.04 0.38 -3.68
CA ILE A 139 17.89 -0.66 -3.06
C ILE A 139 18.25 -1.71 -4.12
N GLU A 140 17.61 -1.67 -5.29
CA GLU A 140 17.67 -2.69 -6.34
C GLU A 140 18.47 -2.22 -7.58
N ASP A 141 19.17 -1.09 -7.50
CA ASP A 141 20.03 -0.55 -8.54
C ASP A 141 21.46 -1.15 -8.48
N GLY A 142 21.72 -2.20 -9.28
CA GLY A 142 23.10 -2.62 -9.56
C GLY A 142 23.41 -4.01 -10.15
N GLU A 143 22.46 -4.88 -10.47
CA GLU A 143 22.77 -6.08 -11.29
C GLU A 143 22.80 -5.70 -12.78
N GLU A 144 23.87 -5.04 -13.21
CA GLU A 144 24.25 -5.10 -14.63
C GLU A 144 24.46 -6.59 -14.98
N PRO A 145 23.80 -7.12 -16.03
CA PRO A 145 24.11 -8.45 -16.52
C PRO A 145 25.59 -8.47 -16.87
N ILE A 146 26.36 -9.36 -16.23
CA ILE A 146 27.78 -9.55 -16.54
C ILE A 146 27.87 -10.03 -18.01
N ALA A 147 27.98 -9.07 -18.93
CA ALA A 147 28.24 -9.30 -20.34
C ALA A 147 29.68 -9.79 -20.49
N GLY A 148 29.93 -11.06 -20.16
CA GLY A 148 31.28 -11.61 -20.20
C GLY A 148 31.46 -13.07 -19.80
N ALA A 149 30.39 -13.82 -19.47
CA ALA A 149 30.50 -15.23 -19.08
C ALA A 149 30.25 -16.22 -20.24
N THR A 150 30.66 -15.88 -21.46
CA THR A 150 30.75 -16.84 -22.58
C THR A 150 32.18 -16.90 -23.12
N GLY A 151 33.16 -16.94 -22.22
CA GLY A 151 34.53 -17.36 -22.51
C GLY A 151 34.71 -18.86 -22.28
N VAL A 152 33.91 -19.71 -22.91
CA VAL A 152 34.28 -21.12 -23.08
C VAL A 152 35.01 -21.20 -24.41
N GLU A 153 36.32 -21.00 -24.35
CA GLU A 153 37.22 -21.35 -25.45
C GLU A 153 37.01 -22.86 -25.73
N PRO A 154 36.70 -23.28 -26.97
CA PRO A 154 36.55 -24.69 -27.27
C PRO A 154 37.89 -25.39 -27.02
N ALA A 155 37.89 -26.39 -26.14
CA ALA A 155 39.06 -27.19 -25.83
C ALA A 155 39.70 -27.72 -27.14
N PRO A 156 41.03 -27.63 -27.30
CA PRO A 156 41.69 -28.12 -28.49
C PRO A 156 41.41 -29.62 -28.67
N ALA A 157 40.98 -29.98 -29.88
CA ALA A 157 40.69 -31.36 -30.26
C ALA A 157 41.88 -32.26 -29.92
N THR A 158 41.63 -33.26 -29.08
CA THR A 158 42.61 -34.29 -28.74
C THR A 158 43.01 -35.03 -30.01
N ALA A 159 44.32 -35.01 -30.31
CA ALA A 159 44.89 -35.80 -31.40
C ALA A 159 44.57 -37.30 -31.19
N PRO A 160 44.32 -38.07 -32.27
CA PRO A 160 43.99 -39.49 -32.13
C PRO A 160 45.19 -40.29 -31.59
N PRO A 161 44.94 -41.35 -30.81
CA PRO A 161 46.02 -42.17 -30.25
C PRO A 161 46.68 -42.97 -31.37
N LEU A 162 47.94 -42.65 -31.68
CA LEU A 162 48.80 -43.54 -32.47
C LEU A 162 49.20 -44.71 -31.58
N GLY A 163 48.55 -45.84 -31.85
CA GLY A 163 48.75 -47.10 -31.19
C GLY A 163 50.20 -47.58 -31.28
N ARG A 164 50.63 -48.21 -30.19
CA ARG A 164 51.76 -49.14 -30.17
C ARG A 164 51.43 -50.33 -31.07
N GLU A 165 52.30 -50.64 -32.01
CA GLU A 165 52.50 -52.02 -32.45
C GLU A 165 54.01 -52.31 -32.42
N GLU A 166 54.37 -53.23 -31.54
CA GLU A 166 55.63 -53.95 -31.50
C GLU A 166 55.54 -55.12 -32.48
N ALA A 167 56.50 -55.24 -33.40
CA ALA A 167 57.08 -56.50 -33.92
C ALA A 167 58.19 -56.18 -34.94
#